data_AF-A0A2M8KTS9-F1
#
_entry.id   AF-A0A2M8KTS9-F1
#
_cell.length_a   1.000
_cell.length_b   1.000
_cell.length_c   1.000
_cell.angle_alpha   90.00
_cell.angle_beta   90.00
_cell.angle_gamma   90.00
#
_symmetry.space_group_name_H-M   'P 1'
#
loop_
_entity.id
_entity.type
_entity.pdbx_description
1 polymer ?
#
loop_
_entity_poly.entity_id
_entity_poly.type
_entity_poly.pdbx_seq_one_letter_code
_entity_poly.pdbx_strand_id
1 'polypeptide(L)'
;MIKKQDGVSYDTKTIITVLALIFVYPIGIVLMFVWMKWKMWVKLLIALPVTLILFGVFAVALLSALNPRESFNKGKCVRECGSNSATVCINACMRKLK
;
A
#
# COMPACT_ATOMS: atom_id res chain seq x y z
N MET A 1 -47.54 15.62 -7.53
CA MET A 1 -47.00 14.60 -6.60
C MET A 1 -45.98 13.75 -7.34
N ILE A 2 -45.04 13.15 -6.59
CA ILE A 2 -43.96 12.23 -7.01
C ILE A 2 -42.64 12.94 -7.41
N LYS A 3 -41.86 13.34 -6.39
CA LYS A 3 -40.40 13.44 -6.52
C LYS A 3 -39.88 12.01 -6.62
N LYS A 4 -39.30 11.65 -7.77
CA LYS A 4 -38.62 10.38 -8.00
C LYS A 4 -37.51 10.26 -6.95
N GLN A 5 -37.61 9.25 -6.09
CA GLN A 5 -36.57 8.96 -5.10
C GLN A 5 -35.33 8.43 -5.82
N ASP A 6 -34.27 9.22 -5.84
CA ASP A 6 -32.92 8.73 -6.13
C ASP A 6 -32.37 7.97 -4.91
N GLY A 7 -33.11 6.96 -4.46
CA GLY A 7 -32.78 5.88 -3.52
C GLY A 7 -32.37 6.22 -2.08
N VAL A 8 -31.51 7.21 -1.84
CA VAL A 8 -30.84 7.43 -0.54
C VAL A 8 -30.51 8.91 -0.36
N SER A 9 -30.88 9.50 0.79
CA SER A 9 -30.56 10.90 1.13
C SER A 9 -29.04 11.16 1.16
N TYR A 10 -28.60 12.37 0.82
CA TYR A 10 -27.18 12.74 0.79
C TYR A 10 -26.49 12.47 2.15
N ASP A 11 -27.18 12.75 3.25
CA ASP A 11 -26.68 12.49 4.61
C ASP A 11 -26.49 11.00 4.86
N THR A 12 -27.43 10.17 4.39
CA THR A 12 -27.34 8.72 4.48
C THR A 12 -26.20 8.19 3.61
N LYS A 13 -25.99 8.72 2.40
CA LYS A 13 -24.82 8.40 1.56
C LYS A 13 -23.50 8.75 2.28
N THR A 14 -23.48 9.84 3.04
CA THR A 14 -22.33 10.27 3.85
C THR A 14 -22.00 9.28 4.95
N ILE A 15 -23.01 8.91 5.73
CA ILE A 15 -22.87 7.95 6.82
C ILE A 15 -22.38 6.60 6.30
N ILE A 16 -22.99 6.08 5.22
CA ILE A 16 -22.58 4.81 4.62
C ILE A 16 -21.13 4.87 4.13
N THR A 17 -20.74 5.98 3.49
CA THR A 17 -19.37 6.16 2.97
C THR A 17 -18.35 6.20 4.12
N VAL A 18 -18.62 6.96 5.18
CA VAL A 18 -17.74 7.05 6.36
C VAL A 18 -17.64 5.70 7.07
N LEU A 19 -18.76 4.99 7.22
CA LEU A 19 -18.79 3.67 7.83
C LEU A 19 -17.99 2.66 6.98
N ALA A 20 -18.16 2.68 5.65
CA ALA A 20 -17.39 1.86 4.74
C ALA A 20 -15.88 2.20 4.76
N LEU A 21 -15.50 3.46 4.97
CA LEU A 21 -14.10 3.85 5.15
C LEU A 21 -13.48 3.20 6.39
N ILE A 22 -14.22 3.14 7.50
CA ILE A 22 -13.70 2.58 8.75
C ILE A 22 -13.64 1.06 8.70
N PHE A 23 -14.69 0.41 8.19
CA PHE A 23 -14.81 -1.06 8.23
C PHE A 23 -14.19 -1.77 7.02
N VAL A 24 -14.17 -1.12 5.85
CA VAL A 24 -13.75 -1.74 4.58
C VAL A 24 -12.92 -0.77 3.75
N TYR A 25 -11.71 -0.51 4.25
CA TYR A 25 -10.88 0.63 3.88
C TYR A 25 -10.57 0.83 2.37
N PRO A 26 -10.38 -0.18 1.49
CA PRO A 26 -10.24 0.14 0.06
C PRO A 26 -11.58 0.49 -0.60
N ILE A 27 -12.65 -0.20 -0.20
CA ILE A 27 -13.99 -0.03 -0.78
C ILE A 27 -14.58 1.31 -0.36
N GLY A 28 -14.39 1.71 0.90
CA GLY A 28 -14.81 3.02 1.39
C GLY A 28 -14.22 4.16 0.57
N ILE A 29 -12.92 4.13 0.25
CA ILE A 29 -12.28 5.17 -0.56
C ILE A 29 -12.89 5.23 -1.97
N VAL A 30 -13.12 4.08 -2.62
CA VAL A 30 -13.78 4.05 -3.94
C VAL A 30 -15.19 4.64 -3.84
N LEU A 31 -15.96 4.25 -2.82
CA LEU A 31 -17.29 4.80 -2.57
C LEU A 31 -17.23 6.33 -2.39
N MET A 32 -16.24 6.83 -1.67
CA MET A 32 -16.01 8.26 -1.47
C MET A 32 -15.70 9.00 -2.78
N PHE A 33 -14.96 8.38 -3.70
CA PHE A 33 -14.69 9.00 -5.00
C PHE A 33 -15.91 9.04 -5.91
N VAL A 34 -16.72 7.98 -5.92
CA VAL A 34 -17.88 7.84 -6.82
C VAL A 34 -19.12 8.55 -6.28
N TRP A 35 -19.43 8.43 -4.98
CA TRP A 35 -20.66 8.95 -4.38
C TRP A 35 -20.50 10.36 -3.81
N MET A 36 -19.30 10.74 -3.35
CA MET A 36 -19.10 12.01 -2.65
C MET A 36 -18.44 13.09 -3.50
N LYS A 37 -19.11 14.25 -3.59
CA LYS A 37 -18.58 15.49 -4.17
C LYS A 37 -17.78 16.32 -3.16
N TRP A 38 -17.06 15.67 -2.26
CA TRP A 38 -16.22 16.34 -1.27
C TRP A 38 -15.10 17.15 -1.94
N LYS A 39 -14.66 18.22 -1.27
CA LYS A 39 -13.52 19.02 -1.72
C LYS A 39 -12.28 18.13 -1.88
N MET A 40 -11.49 18.38 -2.91
CA MET A 40 -10.34 17.57 -3.27
C MET A 40 -9.34 17.41 -2.11
N TRP A 41 -9.15 18.48 -1.32
CA TRP A 41 -8.33 18.48 -0.10
C TRP A 41 -8.76 17.46 0.94
N VAL A 42 -10.08 17.32 1.17
CA VAL A 42 -10.62 16.32 2.13
C VAL A 42 -10.38 14.92 1.61
N LYS A 43 -10.57 14.70 0.29
CA LYS A 43 -10.30 13.40 -0.32
C LYS A 43 -8.83 13.00 -0.18
N LEU A 44 -7.93 13.96 -0.38
CA LEU A 44 -6.50 13.76 -0.32
C LEU A 44 -6.02 13.48 1.11
N LEU A 45 -6.55 14.21 2.10
CA LEU A 45 -6.24 13.99 3.52
C LEU A 45 -6.57 12.55 3.95
N ILE A 46 -7.71 12.05 3.49
CA ILE A 46 -8.20 10.71 3.85
C ILE A 46 -7.50 9.61 3.06
N ALA A 47 -7.14 9.87 1.80
CA ALA A 47 -6.38 8.93 0.98
C ALA A 47 -4.88 8.87 1.34
N LEU A 48 -4.36 9.87 2.07
CA LEU A 48 -2.96 10.04 2.42
C LEU A 48 -2.29 8.81 3.08
N PRO A 49 -2.93 8.12 4.04
CA PRO A 49 -2.31 6.94 4.66
C PRO A 49 -2.18 5.79 3.66
N VAL A 50 -3.18 5.59 2.78
CA VAL A 50 -3.11 4.55 1.74
C VAL A 50 -2.02 4.88 0.74
N THR A 51 -1.99 6.11 0.24
CA THR A 51 -1.00 6.50 -0.76
C THR A 51 0.42 6.41 -0.24
N LEU A 52 0.66 6.74 1.05
CA LEU A 52 1.97 6.54 1.68
C LEU A 52 2.36 5.06 1.74
N ILE A 53 1.45 4.17 2.17
CA ILE A 53 1.73 2.73 2.20
C ILE A 53 2.01 2.21 0.80
N LEU A 54 1.16 2.57 -0.17
CA LEU A 54 1.29 2.13 -1.56
C LEU A 54 2.62 2.59 -2.16
N PHE A 55 2.99 3.85 -1.90
CA PHE A 55 4.25 4.42 -2.36
C PHE A 55 5.46 3.74 -1.71
N GLY A 56 5.39 3.43 -0.42
CA GLY A 56 6.43 2.67 0.28
C GLY A 56 6.64 1.28 -0.30
N VAL A 57 5.55 0.53 -0.51
CA VAL A 57 5.61 -0.79 -1.15
C VAL A 57 6.16 -0.69 -2.58
N PHE A 58 5.69 0.28 -3.34
CA PHE A 58 6.16 0.54 -4.70
C PHE A 58 7.65 0.88 -4.74
N ALA A 59 8.14 1.72 -3.81
CA ALA A 59 9.55 2.07 -3.72
C ALA A 59 10.43 0.86 -3.39
N VAL A 60 10.01 0.00 -2.45
CA VAL A 60 10.74 -1.24 -2.12
C VAL A 60 10.74 -2.20 -3.31
N ALA A 61 9.61 -2.35 -4.01
CA ALA A 61 9.52 -3.16 -5.21
C ALA A 61 10.42 -2.63 -6.35
N LEU A 62 10.45 -1.31 -6.56
CA LEU A 62 11.34 -0.69 -7.54
C LEU A 62 12.82 -0.86 -7.17
N LEU A 63 13.19 -0.64 -5.91
CA LEU A 63 14.58 -0.81 -5.45
C LEU A 63 15.06 -2.25 -5.60
N SER A 64 14.19 -3.22 -5.33
CA SER A 64 14.50 -4.63 -5.54
C SER A 64 14.58 -5.00 -7.03
N ALA A 65 13.77 -4.38 -7.89
CA ALA A 65 13.82 -4.59 -9.33
C ALA A 65 15.05 -3.94 -10.01
N LEU A 66 15.51 -2.78 -9.52
CA LEU A 66 16.68 -2.08 -10.06
C LEU A 66 18.01 -2.73 -9.63
N ASN A 67 18.04 -3.44 -8.51
CA ASN A 67 19.25 -4.09 -7.99
C ASN A 67 19.10 -5.63 -7.80
N PRO A 68 18.73 -6.38 -8.87
CA PRO A 68 18.40 -7.80 -8.76
C PRO A 68 19.60 -8.68 -8.39
N ARG A 69 20.83 -8.23 -8.73
CA ARG A 69 22.06 -8.98 -8.47
C ARG A 69 22.44 -9.03 -7.00
N GLU A 70 22.26 -7.93 -6.27
CA GLU A 70 22.51 -7.83 -4.83
C GLU A 70 21.58 -8.76 -4.05
N SER A 71 20.28 -8.75 -4.37
CA SER A 71 19.27 -9.59 -3.72
C SER A 71 19.49 -11.07 -4.00
N PHE A 72 19.86 -11.42 -5.24
CA PHE A 72 20.18 -12.79 -5.64
C PHE A 72 21.48 -13.31 -5.00
N ASN A 73 22.54 -12.50 -5.00
CA ASN A 73 23.82 -12.87 -4.39
C ASN A 73 23.71 -13.01 -2.87
N LYS A 74 22.95 -12.13 -2.20
CA LYS A 74 22.60 -12.28 -0.78
C LYS A 74 21.83 -13.58 -0.54
N GLY A 75 20.86 -13.92 -1.40
CA GLY A 75 20.13 -15.18 -1.33
C GLY A 75 21.03 -16.42 -1.45
N LYS A 76 22.03 -16.39 -2.35
CA LYS A 76 23.05 -17.45 -2.45
C LYS A 76 23.89 -17.55 -1.19
N CYS A 77 24.43 -16.43 -0.73
CA CYS A 77 25.27 -16.40 0.48
C CYS A 77 24.50 -16.85 1.74
N VAL A 78 23.20 -16.54 1.85
CA VAL A 78 22.35 -17.00 2.96
C VAL A 78 22.14 -18.52 2.90
N ARG A 79 21.97 -19.11 1.71
CA ARG A 79 21.87 -20.56 1.55
C ARG A 79 23.19 -21.26 1.86
N GLU A 80 24.31 -20.69 1.41
CA GLU A 80 25.65 -21.23 1.63
C GLU A 80 26.05 -21.18 3.12
N CYS A 81 25.76 -20.06 3.79
CA CYS A 81 26.09 -19.85 5.20
C CYS A 81 25.10 -20.53 6.16
N GLY A 82 23.90 -20.92 5.70
CA GLY A 82 22.85 -21.48 6.56
C GLY A 82 22.18 -20.45 7.47
N SER A 83 20.91 -20.72 7.82
CA SER A 83 19.99 -19.79 8.52
C SER A 83 20.47 -19.25 9.88
N ASN A 84 21.44 -19.91 10.53
CA ASN A 84 21.90 -19.58 11.90
C ASN A 84 23.26 -18.88 11.95
N SER A 85 23.85 -18.55 10.79
CA SER A 85 25.20 -17.98 10.75
C SER A 85 25.21 -16.46 10.85
N ALA A 86 26.14 -15.94 11.67
CA ALA A 86 26.35 -14.53 11.92
C ALA A 86 26.59 -13.74 10.61
N THR A 87 26.12 -12.49 10.58
CA THR A 87 26.33 -11.47 9.52
C THR A 87 27.74 -11.44 8.94
N VAL A 88 28.75 -11.85 9.71
CA VAL A 88 30.14 -12.04 9.30
C VAL A 88 30.29 -13.01 8.10
N CYS A 89 29.61 -14.17 8.10
CA CYS A 89 29.69 -15.14 7.02
C CYS A 89 29.11 -14.58 5.71
N ILE A 90 27.93 -13.98 5.80
CA ILE A 90 27.24 -13.37 4.65
C ILE A 90 28.09 -12.24 4.07
N ASN A 91 28.68 -11.39 4.92
CA ASN A 91 29.54 -10.29 4.49
C ASN A 91 30.84 -10.79 3.82
N ALA A 92 31.44 -11.87 4.32
CA ALA A 92 32.61 -12.49 3.70
C ALA A 92 32.27 -13.10 2.33
N CYS A 93 31.12 -13.76 2.20
CA CYS A 93 30.64 -14.30 0.93
C CYS A 93 30.35 -13.18 -0.09
N MET A 94 29.69 -12.10 0.32
CA MET A 94 29.40 -10.95 -0.54
C MET A 94 30.68 -10.26 -1.05
N ARG A 95 31.74 -10.19 -0.24
CA ARG A 95 33.04 -9.65 -0.68
C ARG A 95 33.72 -10.48 -1.77
N LYS A 96 33.44 -11.77 -1.88
CA LYS A 96 33.99 -12.62 -2.95
C LYS A 96 33.27 -12.45 -4.31
N LEU A 97 32.09 -11.84 -4.30
CA LEU A 97 31.23 -11.67 -5.48
C LEU A 97 31.35 -10.27 -6.12
N LYS A 98 32.16 -9.38 -5.52
CA LYS A 98 32.45 -8.03 -5.99
C LYS A 98 33.84 -7.99 -6.62
#